data_AF-A0A257WME5-F1
#
_entry.id   AF-A0A257WME5-F1
#
_cell.length_a   1.000
_cell.length_b   1.000
_cell.length_c   1.000
_cell.angle_alpha   90.00
_cell.angle_beta   90.00
_cell.angle_gamma   90.00
#
_symmetry.space_group_name_H-M   'P 1'
#
loop_
_entity.id
_entity.type
_entity.pdbx_description
1 polymer ?
#
loop_
_entity_poly.entity_id
_entity_poly.type
_entity_poly.pdbx_seq_one_letter_code
_entity_poly.pdbx_strand_id
1 'polypeptide(L)'
;MLSDDGHVRLSPVQIQQVVRITWNLAAVEPSRPDKLGLLSDTHLLELWSATRTLSQTWLARLGENSAIDPAESLHDFRRLASEILVADMFLRVHCTVLACSEVDRCRSQISSAAATREDFPQESEAILELPASGDARPVLDRAFDFVNHARTRVLQALVDAGEPAAEVDRLRRRCERWADSLIGCWLVQFGVSAFAHDPRRAWDFGEDALGDEAASRLLLRHSYLAAFRDPLLDSEVASDGWSLLFEHARTLTQSNLIATLMSPAMILLGNRC
;
A
#
# COMPACT_ATOMS: atom_id res chain seq x y z
N MET A 1 10.85 22.77 -14.66
CA MET A 1 11.03 22.69 -16.12
C MET A 1 10.08 21.62 -16.62
N LEU A 2 9.10 21.99 -17.44
CA LEU A 2 8.20 21.05 -18.10
C LEU A 2 8.98 20.42 -19.26
N SER A 3 8.95 19.08 -19.37
CA SER A 3 9.43 18.34 -20.54
C SER A 3 8.53 18.68 -21.73
N ASP A 4 9.08 18.86 -22.93
CA ASP A 4 8.31 19.19 -24.15
C ASP A 4 7.23 18.14 -24.50
N ASP A 5 7.28 16.95 -23.90
CA ASP A 5 6.37 15.83 -24.19
C ASP A 5 5.09 15.82 -23.34
N GLY A 6 4.85 16.84 -22.50
CA GLY A 6 3.60 16.94 -21.71
C GLY A 6 3.41 15.88 -20.61
N HIS A 7 4.40 15.01 -20.38
CA HIS A 7 4.35 13.99 -19.33
C HIS A 7 4.97 14.49 -18.02
N VAL A 8 4.19 14.53 -16.93
CA VAL A 8 4.70 14.83 -15.59
C VAL A 8 5.58 13.69 -15.09
N ARG A 9 6.85 14.02 -14.85
CA ARG A 9 7.86 13.13 -14.26
C ARG A 9 7.70 13.10 -12.74
N LEU A 10 7.71 11.91 -12.14
CA LEU A 10 7.95 11.77 -10.71
C LEU A 10 9.43 12.03 -10.47
N SER A 11 9.72 13.24 -10.02
CA SER A 11 11.03 13.55 -9.45
C SER A 11 11.36 12.58 -8.31
N PRO A 12 12.65 12.30 -8.05
CA PRO A 12 13.08 11.59 -6.85
C PRO A 12 12.46 12.14 -5.55
N VAL A 13 12.13 13.44 -5.52
CA VAL A 13 11.41 14.09 -4.43
C VAL A 13 9.99 13.54 -4.27
N GLN A 14 9.25 13.33 -5.36
CA GLN A 14 7.90 12.75 -5.31
C GLN A 14 7.95 11.29 -4.85
N ILE A 15 8.90 10.48 -5.34
CA ILE A 15 9.11 9.11 -4.84
C ILE A 15 9.38 9.12 -3.33
N GLN A 16 10.24 10.02 -2.84
CA GLN A 16 10.49 10.19 -1.42
C GLN A 16 9.25 10.63 -0.63
N GLN A 17 8.43 11.54 -1.16
CA GLN A 17 7.19 11.98 -0.52
C GLN A 17 6.20 10.84 -0.34
N VAL A 18 6.13 9.99 -1.35
CA VAL A 18 5.21 8.87 -1.47
C VAL A 18 5.58 7.75 -0.51
N VAL A 19 6.88 7.47 -0.44
CA VAL A 19 7.45 6.60 0.58
C VAL A 19 7.21 7.17 1.96
N ARG A 20 7.42 8.47 2.16
CA ARG A 20 7.18 9.10 3.45
C ARG A 20 5.71 8.97 3.86
N ILE A 21 4.77 9.11 2.93
CA ILE A 21 3.34 8.92 3.19
C ILE A 21 3.07 7.49 3.62
N THR A 22 3.52 6.49 2.86
CA THR A 22 3.28 5.08 3.21
C THR A 22 4.02 4.63 4.45
N TRP A 23 5.22 5.15 4.68
CA TRP A 23 5.94 4.98 5.94
C TRP A 23 5.14 5.58 7.08
N ASN A 24 4.65 6.81 6.94
CA ASN A 24 3.85 7.45 7.96
C ASN A 24 2.56 6.69 8.22
N LEU A 25 1.90 6.15 7.19
CA LEU A 25 0.71 5.30 7.33
C LEU A 25 1.04 3.99 8.04
N ALA A 26 2.16 3.34 7.72
CA ALA A 26 2.62 2.13 8.39
C ALA A 26 3.11 2.40 9.82
N ALA A 27 3.62 3.62 10.08
CA ALA A 27 4.12 4.08 11.36
C ALA A 27 3.06 4.77 12.22
N VAL A 28 1.83 4.98 11.71
CA VAL A 28 0.68 5.23 12.57
C VAL A 28 0.61 4.04 13.49
N GLU A 29 0.84 4.29 14.79
CA GLU A 29 0.89 3.26 15.80
C GLU A 29 -0.32 2.33 15.64
N PRO A 30 -0.09 1.03 15.40
CA PRO A 30 -1.17 0.05 15.31
C PRO A 30 -2.06 0.04 16.57
N SER A 31 -1.59 0.59 17.70
CA SER A 31 -2.32 0.76 18.95
C SER A 31 -3.35 1.90 18.95
N ARG A 32 -3.42 2.75 17.91
CA ARG A 32 -4.39 3.86 17.79
C ARG A 32 -5.16 3.87 16.46
N PRO A 33 -5.90 2.78 16.16
CA PRO A 33 -6.71 2.68 14.95
C PRO A 33 -7.87 3.69 14.90
N ASP A 34 -8.32 4.17 16.06
CA ASP A 34 -9.32 5.24 16.22
C ASP A 34 -8.95 6.53 15.47
N LYS A 35 -7.66 6.75 15.23
CA LYS A 35 -7.13 7.92 14.50
C LYS A 35 -7.12 7.78 12.98
N LEU A 36 -7.41 6.59 12.44
CA LEU A 36 -7.43 6.37 10.99
C LEU A 36 -8.67 6.95 10.30
N GLY A 37 -9.63 7.47 11.07
CA GLY A 37 -10.87 8.02 10.55
C GLY A 37 -11.76 6.93 9.92
N LEU A 38 -13.07 7.16 9.92
CA LEU A 38 -13.97 6.31 9.14
C LEU A 38 -13.72 6.58 7.66
N LEU A 39 -13.46 5.52 6.90
CA LEU A 39 -13.49 5.61 5.44
C LEU A 39 -14.92 5.85 5.01
N SER A 40 -15.14 6.98 4.35
CA SER A 40 -16.37 7.21 3.62
C SER A 40 -16.37 6.37 2.34
N ASP A 41 -17.56 6.02 1.86
CA ASP A 41 -17.75 5.38 0.54
C ASP A 41 -17.09 6.21 -0.57
N THR A 42 -17.03 7.54 -0.40
CA THR A 42 -16.31 8.45 -1.29
C THR A 42 -14.84 8.09 -1.42
N HIS A 43 -14.14 7.78 -0.33
CA HIS A 43 -12.72 7.40 -0.40
C HIS A 43 -12.51 6.08 -1.13
N LEU A 44 -13.37 5.09 -0.89
CA LEU A 44 -13.30 3.81 -1.60
C LEU A 44 -13.57 3.98 -3.10
N LEU A 45 -14.53 4.84 -3.46
CA LEU A 45 -14.85 5.16 -4.85
C LEU A 45 -13.70 5.91 -5.55
N GLU A 46 -13.06 6.85 -4.85
CA GLU A 46 -11.89 7.58 -5.36
C GLU A 46 -10.69 6.65 -5.58
N LEU A 47 -10.37 5.79 -4.62
CA LEU A 47 -9.33 4.77 -4.75
C LEU A 47 -9.61 3.87 -5.96
N TRP A 48 -10.83 3.34 -6.06
CA TRP A 48 -11.27 2.52 -7.18
C TRP A 48 -11.11 3.23 -8.53
N SER A 49 -11.59 4.47 -8.62
CA SER A 49 -11.52 5.28 -9.84
C SER A 49 -10.07 5.55 -10.24
N ALA A 50 -9.20 5.86 -9.27
CA ALA A 50 -7.78 6.10 -9.50
C ALA A 50 -7.07 4.82 -9.99
N THR A 51 -7.24 3.69 -9.31
CA THR A 51 -6.62 2.41 -9.70
C THR A 51 -7.09 1.95 -11.07
N ARG A 52 -8.38 2.09 -11.38
CA ARG A 52 -8.93 1.76 -12.70
C ARG A 52 -8.33 2.64 -13.78
N THR A 53 -8.30 3.96 -13.57
CA THR A 53 -7.76 4.92 -14.55
C THR A 53 -6.29 4.63 -14.83
N LEU A 54 -5.50 4.40 -13.78
CA LEU A 54 -4.09 4.03 -13.91
C LEU A 54 -3.89 2.72 -14.66
N SER A 55 -4.67 1.69 -14.32
CA SER A 55 -4.60 0.41 -15.01
C SER A 55 -4.92 0.54 -16.49
N GLN A 56 -5.91 1.35 -16.86
CA GLN A 56 -6.25 1.60 -18.26
C GLN A 56 -5.10 2.31 -18.99
N THR A 57 -4.47 3.31 -18.36
CA THR A 57 -3.30 3.99 -18.91
C THR A 57 -2.12 3.04 -19.12
N TRP A 58 -1.83 2.15 -18.16
CA TRP A 58 -0.77 1.16 -18.31
C TRP A 58 -1.06 0.17 -19.43
N LEU A 59 -2.30 -0.32 -19.54
CA LEU A 59 -2.70 -1.24 -20.59
C LEU A 59 -2.67 -0.59 -21.97
N ALA A 60 -3.01 0.70 -22.08
CA ALA A 60 -2.87 1.46 -23.32
C ALA A 60 -1.39 1.55 -23.75
N ARG A 61 -0.49 1.93 -22.83
CA ARG A 61 0.97 1.97 -23.08
C ARG A 61 1.53 0.61 -23.50
N LEU A 62 1.08 -0.48 -22.86
CA LEU A 62 1.46 -1.84 -23.25
C LEU A 62 0.96 -2.21 -24.65
N GLY A 63 -0.23 -1.74 -25.03
CA GLY A 63 -0.79 -1.94 -26.37
C GLY A 63 -0.03 -1.15 -27.44
N GLU A 64 0.26 0.12 -27.18
CA GLU A 64 1.01 1.00 -28.08
C GLU A 64 2.43 0.48 -28.33
N ASN A 65 3.12 0.04 -27.27
CA ASN A 65 4.48 -0.48 -27.38
C ASN A 65 4.57 -1.87 -28.01
N SER A 66 3.46 -2.62 -28.12
CA SER A 66 3.46 -3.93 -28.77
C SER A 66 3.69 -3.87 -30.29
N ALA A 67 3.58 -2.68 -30.89
CA ALA A 67 3.84 -2.44 -32.31
C ALA A 67 5.29 -2.07 -32.63
N ILE A 68 6.11 -1.76 -31.60
CA ILE A 68 7.51 -1.34 -31.72
C ILE A 68 8.41 -2.57 -31.60
N ASP A 69 9.62 -2.54 -32.17
CA ASP A 69 10.63 -3.58 -31.93
C ASP A 69 10.80 -3.80 -30.41
N PRO A 70 10.63 -5.03 -29.89
CA PRO A 70 10.75 -5.32 -28.47
C PRO A 70 12.08 -4.84 -27.87
N ALA A 71 13.17 -4.87 -28.65
CA ALA A 71 14.49 -4.40 -28.19
C ALA A 71 14.52 -2.88 -27.97
N GLU A 72 13.83 -2.11 -28.82
CA GLU A 72 13.72 -0.65 -28.71
C GLU A 72 12.80 -0.24 -27.55
N SER A 73 11.83 -1.10 -27.20
CA SER A 73 10.86 -0.85 -26.12
C SER A 73 11.30 -1.32 -24.73
N LEU A 74 12.46 -1.98 -24.61
CA LEU A 74 12.90 -2.60 -23.34
C LEU A 74 13.00 -1.58 -22.20
N HIS A 75 13.51 -0.38 -22.48
CA HIS A 75 13.61 0.69 -21.47
C HIS A 75 12.23 1.12 -20.97
N ASP A 76 11.26 1.26 -21.88
CA ASP A 76 9.89 1.66 -21.55
C ASP A 76 9.15 0.57 -20.76
N PHE A 77 9.36 -0.71 -21.10
CA PHE A 77 8.79 -1.81 -20.33
C PHE A 77 9.39 -1.90 -18.93
N ARG A 78 10.70 -1.68 -18.76
CA ARG A 78 11.35 -1.65 -17.43
C ARG A 78 10.75 -0.56 -16.57
N ARG A 79 10.63 0.64 -17.13
CA ARG A 79 10.02 1.77 -16.45
C ARG A 79 8.56 1.51 -16.09
N LEU A 80 7.78 0.94 -17.01
CA LEU A 80 6.39 0.62 -16.77
C LEU A 80 6.22 -0.49 -15.72
N ALA A 81 7.11 -1.49 -15.70
CA ALA A 81 7.11 -2.54 -14.68
C ALA A 81 7.39 -1.97 -13.30
N SER A 82 8.40 -1.11 -13.20
CA SER A 82 8.71 -0.35 -12.00
C SER A 82 7.50 0.45 -11.51
N GLU A 83 6.82 1.16 -12.40
CA GLU A 83 5.60 1.90 -12.05
C GLU A 83 4.51 0.97 -11.46
N ILE A 84 4.19 -0.11 -12.15
CA ILE A 84 3.14 -1.04 -11.74
C ILE A 84 3.48 -1.75 -10.42
N LEU A 85 4.71 -2.24 -10.26
CA LEU A 85 5.14 -2.95 -9.04
C LEU A 85 5.10 -2.04 -7.81
N VAL A 86 5.51 -0.79 -7.98
CA VAL A 86 5.43 0.23 -6.93
C VAL A 86 3.96 0.51 -6.58
N ALA A 87 3.08 0.61 -7.58
CA ALA A 87 1.66 0.86 -7.35
C ALA A 87 0.95 -0.32 -6.66
N ASP A 88 1.27 -1.57 -7.02
CA ASP A 88 0.78 -2.80 -6.36
C ASP A 88 1.10 -2.78 -4.87
N MET A 89 2.36 -2.49 -4.56
CA MET A 89 2.86 -2.37 -3.20
C MET A 89 2.15 -1.26 -2.41
N PHE A 90 1.95 -0.08 -3.00
CA PHE A 90 1.18 1.00 -2.37
C PHE A 90 -0.27 0.59 -2.11
N LEU A 91 -0.91 -0.02 -3.11
CA LEU A 91 -2.30 -0.46 -3.01
C LEU A 91 -2.44 -1.48 -1.87
N ARG A 92 -1.50 -2.43 -1.73
CA ARG A 92 -1.51 -3.41 -0.64
C ARG A 92 -1.41 -2.77 0.72
N VAL A 93 -0.40 -1.92 0.95
CA VAL A 93 -0.25 -1.25 2.25
C VAL A 93 -1.48 -0.42 2.57
N HIS A 94 -2.00 0.31 1.57
CA HIS A 94 -3.20 1.11 1.75
C HIS A 94 -4.40 0.24 2.13
N CYS A 95 -4.73 -0.79 1.34
CA CYS A 95 -5.83 -1.71 1.60
C CYS A 95 -5.71 -2.40 2.96
N THR A 96 -4.50 -2.77 3.40
CA THR A 96 -4.25 -3.29 4.75
C THR A 96 -4.69 -2.28 5.80
N VAL A 97 -4.27 -1.02 5.69
CA VAL A 97 -4.65 0.03 6.64
C VAL A 97 -6.17 0.23 6.64
N LEU A 98 -6.81 0.22 5.46
CA LEU A 98 -8.26 0.34 5.35
C LEU A 98 -8.98 -0.82 6.06
N ALA A 99 -8.52 -2.05 5.84
CA ALA A 99 -9.10 -3.23 6.47
C ALA A 99 -8.89 -3.24 8.00
N CYS A 100 -7.75 -2.74 8.48
CA CYS A 100 -7.52 -2.62 9.92
C CYS A 100 -8.49 -1.63 10.57
N SER A 101 -8.74 -0.48 9.92
CA SER A 101 -9.74 0.50 10.38
C SER A 101 -11.14 -0.12 10.45
N GLU A 102 -11.51 -0.95 9.47
CA GLU A 102 -12.80 -1.66 9.48
C GLU A 102 -12.90 -2.70 10.61
N VAL A 103 -11.86 -3.51 10.82
CA VAL A 103 -11.80 -4.48 11.93
C VAL A 103 -11.95 -3.79 13.28
N ASP A 104 -11.25 -2.67 13.47
CA ASP A 104 -11.30 -1.91 14.73
C ASP A 104 -12.68 -1.28 14.98
N ARG A 105 -13.31 -0.73 13.94
CA ARG A 105 -14.69 -0.24 13.98
C ARG A 105 -15.65 -1.33 14.43
N CYS A 106 -15.56 -2.53 13.84
CA CYS A 106 -16.41 -3.65 14.23
C CYS A 106 -16.19 -4.06 15.69
N ARG A 107 -14.93 -4.14 16.16
CA ARG A 107 -14.61 -4.43 17.58
C ARG A 107 -15.21 -3.38 18.52
N SER A 108 -15.14 -2.10 18.15
CA SER A 108 -15.72 -0.99 18.92
C SER A 108 -17.26 -1.05 19.00
N GLN A 109 -17.94 -1.40 17.90
CA GLN A 109 -19.39 -1.56 17.87
C GLN A 109 -19.87 -2.76 18.71
N ILE A 110 -19.15 -3.88 18.65
CA ILE A 110 -19.45 -5.06 19.48
C ILE A 110 -19.29 -4.71 20.96
N SER A 111 -18.21 -4.00 21.30
CA SER A 111 -17.92 -3.60 22.68
C SER A 111 -18.98 -2.65 23.24
N SER A 112 -19.46 -1.68 22.44
CA SER A 112 -20.54 -0.76 22.86
C SER A 112 -21.91 -1.45 22.96
N ALA A 113 -22.21 -2.39 22.06
CA ALA A 113 -23.42 -3.20 22.13
C ALA A 113 -23.42 -4.16 23.32
N ALA A 114 -22.26 -4.71 23.70
CA ALA A 114 -22.12 -5.53 24.90
C ALA A 114 -22.33 -4.71 26.19
N ALA A 115 -21.78 -3.49 26.25
CA ALA A 115 -21.92 -2.60 27.41
C ALA A 115 -23.38 -2.17 27.69
N THR A 116 -24.24 -2.14 26.68
CA THR A 116 -25.66 -1.80 26.84
C THR A 116 -26.54 -3.00 27.21
N ARG A 117 -25.98 -4.21 27.23
CA ARG A 117 -26.71 -5.47 27.43
C ARG A 117 -26.36 -6.10 28.78
N GLU A 118 -26.70 -5.40 29.87
CA GLU A 118 -26.42 -5.84 31.27
C GLU A 118 -27.10 -7.16 31.68
N ASP A 119 -28.04 -7.71 30.88
CA ASP A 119 -28.92 -8.83 31.30
C ASP A 119 -28.76 -10.15 30.52
N PHE A 120 -27.70 -10.36 29.72
CA PHE A 120 -27.54 -11.61 28.94
C PHE A 120 -26.40 -12.54 29.45
N PRO A 121 -26.67 -13.84 29.65
CA PRO A 121 -25.71 -14.79 30.23
C PRO A 121 -24.51 -15.11 29.31
N GLN A 122 -23.37 -15.36 29.97
CA GLN A 122 -21.98 -15.39 29.47
C GLN A 122 -21.58 -16.52 28.50
N GLU A 123 -22.49 -17.30 27.95
CA GLU A 123 -22.12 -18.49 27.15
C GLU A 123 -22.23 -18.22 25.65
N SER A 124 -21.19 -17.65 25.04
CA SER A 124 -20.84 -17.95 23.64
C SER A 124 -19.55 -17.21 23.24
N GLU A 125 -18.42 -17.83 23.55
CA GLU A 125 -17.09 -17.56 22.94
C GLU A 125 -17.05 -18.09 21.50
N ALA A 126 -18.13 -17.85 20.73
CA ALA A 126 -18.15 -18.14 19.31
C ALA A 126 -17.11 -17.22 18.68
N ILE A 127 -16.08 -17.84 18.11
CA ILE A 127 -15.07 -17.23 17.26
C ILE A 127 -15.81 -16.25 16.35
N LEU A 128 -15.63 -14.96 16.63
CA LEU A 128 -16.13 -13.86 15.85
C LEU A 128 -15.41 -13.94 14.49
N GLU A 129 -15.94 -14.77 13.59
CA GLU A 129 -15.79 -14.54 12.17
C GLU A 129 -16.38 -13.16 11.94
N LEU A 130 -15.50 -12.14 11.97
CA LEU A 130 -15.83 -10.78 11.60
C LEU A 130 -16.66 -10.84 10.32
N PRO A 131 -17.81 -10.16 10.25
CA PRO A 131 -18.68 -10.25 9.09
C PRO A 131 -17.87 -9.95 7.85
N ALA A 132 -17.67 -10.95 7.00
CA ALA A 132 -16.96 -10.84 5.73
C ALA A 132 -17.65 -9.89 4.73
N SER A 133 -18.72 -9.21 5.16
CA SER A 133 -19.61 -8.38 4.37
C SER A 133 -19.29 -6.89 4.44
N GLY A 134 -18.06 -6.49 4.78
CA GLY A 134 -17.63 -5.11 4.61
C GLY A 134 -17.77 -4.71 3.14
N ASP A 135 -18.60 -3.71 2.84
CA ASP A 135 -18.86 -3.21 1.48
C ASP A 135 -17.58 -2.80 0.73
N ALA A 136 -16.48 -2.58 1.45
CA ALA A 136 -15.17 -2.28 0.89
C ALA A 136 -14.52 -3.46 0.15
N ARG A 137 -14.71 -4.70 0.62
CA ARG A 137 -13.94 -5.86 0.15
C ARG A 137 -14.04 -6.09 -1.37
N PRO A 138 -15.24 -6.08 -1.99
CA PRO A 138 -15.36 -6.25 -3.43
C PRO A 138 -14.66 -5.14 -4.23
N VAL A 139 -14.59 -3.93 -3.69
CA VAL A 139 -13.91 -2.79 -4.34
C VAL A 139 -12.39 -3.00 -4.29
N LEU A 140 -11.86 -3.41 -3.14
CA LEU A 140 -10.43 -3.67 -2.98
C LEU A 140 -9.98 -4.85 -3.83
N ASP A 141 -10.74 -5.95 -3.84
CA ASP A 141 -10.43 -7.14 -4.64
C ASP A 141 -10.35 -6.80 -6.14
N ARG A 142 -11.31 -6.04 -6.66
CA ARG A 142 -11.24 -5.59 -8.06
C ARG A 142 -10.07 -4.64 -8.32
N ALA A 143 -9.71 -3.78 -7.36
CA ALA A 143 -8.55 -2.91 -7.52
C ALA A 143 -7.26 -3.73 -7.66
N PHE A 144 -7.12 -4.80 -6.87
CA PHE A 144 -6.01 -5.74 -7.01
C PHE A 144 -6.03 -6.47 -8.35
N ASP A 145 -7.19 -6.92 -8.82
CA ASP A 145 -7.29 -7.62 -10.11
C ASP A 145 -6.74 -6.77 -11.26
N PHE A 146 -7.05 -5.47 -11.29
CA PHE A 146 -6.53 -4.56 -12.30
C PHE A 146 -5.01 -4.41 -12.25
N VAL A 147 -4.46 -4.18 -11.05
CA VAL A 147 -3.00 -4.03 -10.89
C VAL A 147 -2.29 -5.35 -11.20
N ASN A 148 -2.80 -6.48 -10.73
CA ASN A 148 -2.25 -7.81 -11.01
C ASN A 148 -2.29 -8.14 -12.50
N HIS A 149 -3.35 -7.74 -13.20
CA HIS A 149 -3.45 -7.92 -14.65
C HIS A 149 -2.38 -7.10 -15.39
N ALA A 150 -2.28 -5.80 -15.09
CA ALA A 150 -1.25 -4.94 -15.67
C ALA A 150 0.17 -5.46 -15.35
N ARG A 151 0.41 -5.90 -14.11
CA ARG A 151 1.66 -6.52 -13.67
C ARG A 151 2.00 -7.77 -14.47
N THR A 152 1.06 -8.69 -14.62
CA THR A 152 1.29 -9.92 -15.39
C THR A 152 1.65 -9.58 -16.83
N ARG A 153 0.95 -8.62 -17.43
CA ARG A 153 1.19 -8.18 -18.82
C ARG A 153 2.56 -7.51 -19.00
N VAL A 154 2.97 -6.62 -18.11
CA VAL A 154 4.26 -5.92 -18.24
C VAL A 154 5.45 -6.84 -17.98
N LEU A 155 5.34 -7.78 -17.02
CA LEU A 155 6.40 -8.75 -16.76
C LEU A 155 6.57 -9.71 -17.94
N GLN A 156 5.47 -10.10 -18.59
CA GLN A 156 5.54 -10.87 -19.83
C GLN A 156 6.21 -10.07 -20.95
N ALA A 157 5.82 -8.80 -21.15
CA ALA A 157 6.41 -7.93 -22.16
C ALA A 157 7.92 -7.72 -21.96
N LEU A 158 8.39 -7.62 -20.72
CA LEU A 158 9.82 -7.56 -20.39
C LEU A 158 10.58 -8.80 -20.87
N VAL A 159 10.05 -9.99 -20.57
CA VAL A 159 10.66 -11.26 -21.00
C VAL A 159 10.67 -11.35 -22.52
N ASP A 160 9.57 -10.98 -23.18
CA ASP A 160 9.45 -10.98 -24.64
C ASP A 160 10.42 -9.98 -25.30
N ALA A 161 10.72 -8.86 -24.62
CA ALA A 161 11.70 -7.86 -25.02
C ALA A 161 13.17 -8.25 -24.77
N GLY A 162 13.42 -9.46 -24.28
CA GLY A 162 14.77 -9.98 -24.04
C GLY A 162 15.34 -9.68 -22.66
N GLU A 163 14.54 -9.15 -21.73
CA GLU A 163 14.96 -9.00 -20.34
C GLU A 163 15.21 -10.36 -19.70
N PRO A 164 16.33 -10.56 -18.98
CA PRO A 164 16.54 -11.79 -18.25
C PRO A 164 15.42 -11.99 -17.21
N ALA A 165 14.64 -13.06 -17.36
CA ALA A 165 13.55 -13.39 -16.44
C ALA A 165 13.98 -13.41 -14.95
N ALA A 166 15.25 -13.74 -14.69
CA ALA A 166 15.84 -13.71 -13.36
C ALA A 166 15.91 -12.29 -12.75
N GLU A 167 16.16 -11.25 -13.53
CA GLU A 167 16.22 -9.86 -13.05
C GLU A 167 14.81 -9.33 -12.76
N VAL A 168 13.87 -9.60 -13.68
CA VAL A 168 12.45 -9.31 -13.50
C VAL A 168 11.89 -9.95 -12.24
N ASP A 169 12.20 -11.23 -12.02
CA ASP A 169 11.75 -11.96 -10.83
C ASP A 169 12.41 -11.44 -9.54
N ARG A 170 13.68 -11.02 -9.58
CA ARG A 170 14.35 -10.39 -8.43
C ARG A 170 13.68 -9.08 -8.02
N LEU A 171 13.34 -8.22 -8.99
CA LEU A 171 12.65 -6.96 -8.72
C LEU A 171 11.27 -7.23 -8.11
N ARG A 172 10.47 -8.10 -8.73
CA ARG A 172 9.15 -8.52 -8.23
C ARG A 172 9.23 -9.01 -6.79
N ARG A 173 10.05 -10.02 -6.50
CA ARG A 173 10.19 -10.59 -5.14
C ARG A 173 10.60 -9.56 -4.10
N ARG A 174 11.41 -8.57 -4.50
CA ARG A 174 11.84 -7.49 -3.59
C ARG A 174 10.68 -6.58 -3.21
N CYS A 175 9.88 -6.14 -4.18
CA CYS A 175 8.66 -5.37 -3.92
C CYS A 175 7.67 -6.15 -3.04
N GLU A 176 7.48 -7.45 -3.34
CA GLU A 176 6.57 -8.31 -2.56
C GLU A 176 7.01 -8.45 -1.10
N ARG A 177 8.29 -8.78 -0.87
CA ARG A 177 8.86 -8.88 0.48
C ARG A 177 8.74 -7.58 1.25
N TRP A 178 8.91 -6.44 0.56
CA TRP A 178 8.81 -5.14 1.21
C TRP A 178 7.35 -4.82 1.59
N ALA A 179 6.39 -5.06 0.70
CA ALA A 179 4.98 -4.93 1.02
C ALA A 179 4.61 -5.79 2.24
N ASP A 180 5.03 -7.06 2.28
CA ASP A 180 4.82 -7.95 3.42
C ASP A 180 5.44 -7.42 4.71
N SER A 181 6.64 -6.84 4.65
CA SER A 181 7.31 -6.26 5.82
C SER A 181 6.58 -5.03 6.37
N LEU A 182 5.99 -4.21 5.50
CA LEU A 182 5.26 -3.01 5.90
C LEU A 182 3.91 -3.31 6.54
N ILE A 183 3.25 -4.38 6.09
CA ILE A 183 1.93 -4.75 6.59
C ILE A 183 2.00 -5.75 7.76
N GLY A 184 3.18 -6.29 8.08
CA GLY A 184 3.34 -7.39 9.02
C GLY A 184 2.76 -7.10 10.42
N CYS A 185 3.07 -5.95 11.00
CA CYS A 185 2.55 -5.57 12.32
C CYS A 185 1.01 -5.46 12.33
N TRP A 186 0.43 -4.91 11.26
CA TRP A 186 -1.01 -4.82 11.06
C TRP A 186 -1.65 -6.19 10.89
N LEU A 187 -1.00 -7.08 10.16
CA LEU A 187 -1.45 -8.45 9.95
C LEU A 187 -1.52 -9.19 11.29
N VAL A 188 -0.48 -9.12 12.13
CA VAL A 188 -0.46 -9.79 13.45
C VAL A 188 -1.57 -9.27 14.35
N GLN A 189 -1.80 -7.95 14.38
CA GLN A 189 -2.76 -7.35 15.30
C GLN A 189 -4.23 -7.46 14.85
N PHE A 190 -4.49 -7.38 13.55
CA PHE A 190 -5.84 -7.27 13.00
C PHE A 190 -6.27 -8.49 12.16
N GLY A 191 -5.38 -9.44 11.88
CA GLY A 191 -5.70 -10.65 11.11
C GLY A 191 -5.93 -10.38 9.62
N VAL A 192 -5.40 -9.29 9.07
CA VAL A 192 -5.62 -8.82 7.68
C VAL A 192 -4.70 -9.51 6.66
N SER A 193 -4.59 -10.84 6.75
CA SER A 193 -3.65 -11.65 5.95
C SER A 193 -3.92 -11.63 4.44
N ALA A 194 -5.15 -11.35 4.03
CA ALA A 194 -5.58 -11.37 2.64
C ALA A 194 -4.92 -10.30 1.74
N PHE A 195 -4.20 -9.33 2.32
CA PHE A 195 -3.51 -8.28 1.56
C PHE A 195 -2.00 -8.55 1.40
N ALA A 196 -1.46 -9.56 2.09
CA ALA A 196 -0.08 -9.98 1.93
C ALA A 196 0.15 -10.70 0.61
N HIS A 197 1.36 -10.60 0.08
CA HIS A 197 1.80 -11.51 -0.98
C HIS A 197 2.08 -12.90 -0.41
N ASP A 198 2.71 -12.92 0.77
CA ASP A 198 2.98 -14.14 1.53
C ASP A 198 2.55 -13.89 2.99
N PRO A 199 1.34 -14.35 3.38
CA PRO A 199 0.82 -14.15 4.72
C PRO A 199 1.74 -14.66 5.82
N ARG A 200 2.45 -15.77 5.59
CA ARG A 200 3.33 -16.35 6.60
C ARG A 200 4.56 -15.47 6.80
N ARG A 201 5.18 -15.04 5.71
CA ARG A 201 6.33 -14.12 5.76
C ARG A 201 5.96 -12.76 6.38
N ALA A 202 4.80 -12.21 6.03
CA ALA A 202 4.31 -10.97 6.61
C ALA A 202 4.06 -11.11 8.12
N TRP A 203 3.49 -12.24 8.56
CA TRP A 203 3.34 -12.57 9.98
C TRP A 203 4.69 -12.60 10.71
N ASP A 204 5.67 -13.33 10.17
CA ASP A 204 7.02 -13.44 10.77
C ASP A 204 7.65 -12.04 10.94
N PHE A 205 7.53 -11.18 9.91
CA PHE A 205 7.97 -9.77 10.03
C PHE A 205 7.20 -8.97 11.10
N GLY A 206 5.91 -9.22 11.28
CA GLY A 206 5.10 -8.56 12.29
C GLY A 206 5.47 -8.95 13.72
N GLU A 207 5.72 -10.23 13.96
CA GLU A 207 6.18 -10.75 15.27
C GLU A 207 7.54 -10.15 15.64
N ASP A 208 8.49 -10.16 14.71
CA ASP A 208 9.79 -9.53 14.90
C ASP A 208 9.65 -8.03 15.20
N ALA A 209 8.70 -7.35 14.53
CA ALA A 209 8.42 -5.93 14.70
C ALA A 209 7.84 -5.56 16.07
N LEU A 210 7.00 -6.42 16.63
CA LEU A 210 6.41 -6.22 17.95
C LEU A 210 7.40 -6.52 19.08
N GLY A 211 8.43 -7.34 18.84
CA GLY A 211 9.48 -7.66 19.81
C GLY A 211 10.55 -6.57 19.98
N ASP A 212 10.91 -5.86 18.90
CA ASP A 212 11.91 -4.78 18.92
C ASP A 212 11.57 -3.69 17.88
N GLU A 213 10.84 -2.66 18.34
CA GLU A 213 10.36 -1.56 17.49
C GLU A 213 11.50 -0.76 16.84
N ALA A 214 12.62 -0.57 17.56
CA ALA A 214 13.75 0.23 17.07
C ALA A 214 14.52 -0.52 15.98
N ALA A 215 14.83 -1.79 16.19
CA ALA A 215 15.46 -2.64 15.19
C ALA A 215 14.59 -2.76 13.93
N SER A 216 13.28 -2.86 14.10
CA SER A 216 12.33 -3.05 13.00
C SER A 216 12.18 -1.79 12.15
N ARG A 217 12.14 -0.60 12.77
CA ARG A 217 12.22 0.67 12.03
C ARG A 217 13.53 0.78 11.23
N LEU A 218 14.66 0.34 11.79
CA LEU A 218 15.93 0.33 11.07
C LEU A 218 15.92 -0.66 9.90
N LEU A 219 15.41 -1.88 10.09
CA LEU A 219 15.33 -2.90 9.05
C LEU A 219 14.41 -2.48 7.90
N LEU A 220 13.25 -1.92 8.21
CA LEU A 220 12.31 -1.41 7.19
C LEU A 220 12.95 -0.25 6.40
N ARG A 221 13.68 0.66 7.07
CA ARG A 221 14.40 1.77 6.41
C ARG A 221 15.52 1.28 5.49
N HIS A 222 16.31 0.29 5.92
CA HIS A 222 17.39 -0.26 5.10
C HIS A 222 16.85 -1.06 3.92
N SER A 223 15.83 -1.86 4.14
CA SER A 223 15.13 -2.62 3.09
C SER A 223 14.51 -1.68 2.06
N TYR A 224 13.98 -0.54 2.50
CA TYR A 224 13.52 0.53 1.63
C TYR A 224 14.65 1.10 0.76
N LEU A 225 15.76 1.52 1.36
CA LEU A 225 16.88 2.09 0.59
C LEU A 225 17.47 1.08 -0.40
N ALA A 226 17.49 -0.21 -0.05
CA ALA A 226 17.95 -1.27 -0.95
C ALA A 226 16.92 -1.59 -2.07
N ALA A 227 15.62 -1.42 -1.80
CA ALA A 227 14.58 -1.63 -2.80
C ALA A 227 14.60 -0.56 -3.89
N PHE A 228 14.73 0.72 -3.51
CA PHE A 228 14.59 1.86 -4.42
C PHE A 228 15.92 2.44 -4.92
N ARG A 229 17.06 1.84 -4.57
CA ARG A 229 18.37 2.08 -5.21
C ARG A 229 18.70 1.04 -6.28
N ASP A 230 17.68 0.39 -6.83
CA ASP A 230 17.88 -0.53 -7.95
C ASP A 230 18.14 0.28 -9.24
N PRO A 231 19.17 -0.06 -10.04
CA PRO A 231 19.39 0.59 -11.34
C PRO A 231 18.17 0.54 -12.27
N LEU A 232 17.28 -0.46 -12.12
CA LEU A 232 16.01 -0.56 -12.85
C LEU A 232 14.95 0.46 -12.39
N LEU A 233 15.13 1.03 -11.19
CA LEU A 233 14.29 2.10 -10.62
C LEU A 233 14.94 3.48 -10.72
N ASP A 234 16.25 3.55 -10.98
CA ASP A 234 16.97 4.79 -11.27
C ASP A 234 16.58 5.38 -12.65
N SER A 235 15.84 4.64 -13.49
CA SER A 235 15.20 5.21 -14.69
C SER A 235 14.08 6.16 -14.27
N GLU A 236 14.14 7.42 -14.72
CA GLU A 236 13.16 8.46 -14.38
C GLU A 236 11.72 7.98 -14.58
N VAL A 237 11.00 7.78 -13.48
CA VAL A 237 9.58 7.41 -13.49
C VAL A 237 8.78 8.62 -13.94
N ALA A 238 8.13 8.59 -15.11
CA ALA A 238 7.15 9.62 -15.49
C ALA A 238 5.76 9.06 -15.69
N SER A 239 4.80 9.66 -15.00
CA SER A 239 3.38 9.51 -15.29
C SER A 239 2.58 10.55 -14.52
N ASP A 240 1.69 11.25 -15.24
CA ASP A 240 0.69 12.17 -14.70
C ASP A 240 -0.29 11.45 -13.74
N GLY A 241 -0.52 10.16 -13.95
CA GLY A 241 -1.51 9.37 -13.21
C GLY A 241 -1.13 9.14 -11.74
N TRP A 242 0.16 9.17 -11.43
CA TRP A 242 0.62 9.07 -10.05
C TRP A 242 0.15 10.22 -9.17
N SER A 243 0.03 11.41 -9.75
CA SER A 243 -0.45 12.61 -9.03
C SER A 243 -1.82 12.39 -8.40
N LEU A 244 -2.69 11.58 -9.03
CA LEU A 244 -4.03 11.27 -8.51
C LEU A 244 -3.98 10.30 -7.32
N LEU A 245 -3.26 9.18 -7.44
CA LEU A 245 -3.05 8.25 -6.33
C LEU A 245 -2.36 8.95 -5.14
N PHE A 246 -1.43 9.86 -5.43
CA PHE A 246 -0.69 10.58 -4.41
C PHE A 246 -1.48 11.70 -3.77
N GLU A 247 -2.25 12.46 -4.53
CA GLU A 247 -3.12 13.48 -3.95
C GLU A 247 -4.18 12.82 -3.09
N HIS A 248 -4.70 11.66 -3.50
CA HIS A 248 -5.64 10.88 -2.69
C HIS A 248 -4.99 10.30 -1.43
N ALA A 249 -3.85 9.62 -1.54
CA ALA A 249 -3.09 9.11 -0.40
C ALA A 249 -2.69 10.24 0.56
N ARG A 250 -2.29 11.40 0.02
CA ARG A 250 -1.95 12.61 0.78
C ARG A 250 -3.17 13.19 1.47
N THR A 251 -4.32 13.25 0.81
CA THR A 251 -5.58 13.78 1.38
C THR A 251 -6.07 12.90 2.52
N LEU A 252 -6.04 11.58 2.35
CA LEU A 252 -6.33 10.61 3.41
C LEU A 252 -5.35 10.76 4.58
N THR A 253 -4.06 10.89 4.28
CA THR A 253 -3.02 11.07 5.28
C THR A 253 -3.18 12.40 6.02
N GLN A 254 -3.42 13.52 5.33
CA GLN A 254 -3.54 14.85 5.93
C GLN A 254 -4.82 15.02 6.74
N SER A 255 -5.94 14.48 6.25
CA SER A 255 -7.21 14.46 6.99
C SER A 255 -7.06 13.71 8.32
N ASN A 256 -6.24 12.66 8.35
CA ASN A 256 -5.99 11.84 9.55
C ASN A 256 -4.80 12.32 10.42
N LEU A 257 -3.75 12.91 9.82
CA LEU A 257 -2.57 13.44 10.55
C LEU A 257 -2.91 14.72 11.30
N ILE A 258 -3.78 15.59 10.76
CA ILE A 258 -4.20 16.82 11.44
C ILE A 258 -5.00 16.49 12.71
N ALA A 259 -5.83 15.44 12.68
CA ALA A 259 -6.49 14.93 13.89
C ALA A 259 -5.50 14.31 14.88
N THR A 260 -4.43 13.66 14.39
CA THR A 260 -3.42 12.97 15.21
C THR A 260 -2.44 13.93 15.89
N LEU A 261 -2.04 15.02 15.21
CA LEU A 261 -1.08 16.02 15.73
C LEU A 261 -1.70 17.06 16.66
N MET A 262 -3.03 17.20 16.68
CA MET A 262 -3.74 18.13 17.58
C MET A 262 -4.19 17.49 18.90
N SER A 263 -3.79 16.25 19.20
CA SER A 263 -4.00 15.66 20.53
C SER A 263 -3.01 16.27 21.55
N PRO A 264 -3.48 16.83 22.69
CA PRO A 264 -2.62 17.47 23.70
C PRO A 264 -1.49 16.59 24.26
N ALA A 265 -1.56 15.27 24.08
CA ALA A 265 -0.57 14.31 24.56
C ALA A 265 0.81 14.43 23.87
N MET A 266 0.90 14.95 22.64
CA MET A 266 2.18 15.11 21.92
C MET A 266 2.95 16.39 22.30
N ILE A 267 2.32 17.35 22.97
CA ILE A 267 2.99 18.58 23.46
C ILE A 267 3.68 18.34 24.83
N LEU A 268 3.29 17.29 25.56
CA LEU A 268 3.80 17.02 26.90
C LEU A 268 5.05 16.14 26.96
N LEU A 269 5.49 15.55 25.84
CA LEU A 269 6.72 14.74 25.78
C LEU A 269 7.97 15.52 25.33
N GLY A 270 7.86 16.83 25.13
CA GLY A 270 8.97 17.71 24.74
C GLY A 270 9.63 18.48 25.89
N ASN A 271 9.22 18.28 27.14
CA ASN A 271 9.77 18.98 28.31
C ASN A 271 9.80 18.07 29.54
N ARG A 272 10.69 17.09 29.56
CA ARG A 272 11.35 16.54 30.76
C ARG A 272 12.36 15.48 30.33
N CYS A 273 13.59 15.68 30.80
CA CYS A 273 14.83 14.90 30.62
C CYS A 273 15.64 15.27 29.38
#